data_AF-A0A9Q9BGA2-F1
#
_entry.id   AF-A0A9Q9BGA2-F1
#
_cell.length_a   1.000
_cell.length_b   1.000
_cell.length_c   1.000
_cell.angle_alpha   90.00
_cell.angle_beta   90.00
_cell.angle_gamma   90.00
#
_symmetry.space_group_name_H-M   'P 1'
#
loop_
_entity.id
_entity.type
_entity.pdbx_description
1 polymer ?
#
loop_
_entity_poly.entity_id
_entity_poly.type
_entity_poly.pdbx_seq_one_letter_code
_entity_poly.pdbx_strand_id
1 'polypeptide(L)'
;MTETCLFLPDNLMAVLYEEQKLLQSLLPFPFRKTIPLFKTKKKFDFITIYPPILSGSLIVRPCNSPDSFEANGGFILGDAREKARIIFLKLESLKQKTNLPVFSILSCRSWYYADVEFKEEKSGLCTWEIKNKVWQKTAK
;
A
#
# COMPACT_ATOMS: atom_id res chain seq x y z
N MET A 1 -3.81 -0.46 -19.56
CA MET A 1 -3.51 0.93 -19.13
C MET A 1 -2.16 0.92 -18.45
N THR A 2 -1.26 1.84 -18.79
CA THR A 2 0.08 1.94 -18.20
C THR A 2 0.08 3.01 -17.12
N GLU A 3 0.55 2.66 -15.92
CA GLU A 3 0.53 3.51 -14.74
C GLU A 3 1.94 3.58 -14.13
N THR A 4 2.44 4.78 -13.84
CA THR A 4 3.70 4.92 -13.09
C THR A 4 3.42 4.65 -11.61
N CYS A 5 4.10 3.64 -11.07
CA CYS A 5 3.96 3.23 -9.67
C CYS A 5 5.27 3.39 -8.91
N LEU A 6 5.15 3.66 -7.62
CA LEU A 6 6.22 3.64 -6.65
C LEU A 6 6.18 2.32 -5.90
N PHE A 7 7.33 1.65 -5.83
CA PHE A 7 7.50 0.41 -5.12
C PHE A 7 8.52 0.55 -4.00
N LEU A 8 8.22 -0.08 -2.87
CA LEU A 8 9.16 -0.18 -1.74
C LEU A 8 10.09 -1.40 -1.93
N PRO A 9 11.19 -1.47 -1.19
CA PRO A 9 12.00 -2.68 -1.10
C PRO A 9 11.21 -3.81 -0.43
N ASP A 10 11.63 -5.05 -0.70
CA ASP A 10 10.90 -6.26 -0.33
C ASP A 10 10.58 -6.35 1.16
N ASN A 11 11.47 -5.91 2.04
CA ASN A 11 11.24 -5.92 3.48
C ASN A 11 10.08 -5.01 3.90
N LEU A 12 9.92 -3.84 3.25
CA LEU A 12 8.81 -2.93 3.53
C LEU A 12 7.53 -3.37 2.81
N MET A 13 7.65 -3.91 1.59
CA MET A 13 6.52 -4.52 0.89
C MET A 13 5.93 -5.69 1.69
N ALA A 14 6.78 -6.53 2.31
CA ALA A 14 6.35 -7.63 3.17
C ALA A 14 5.50 -7.15 4.35
N VAL A 15 5.83 -6.01 4.95
CA VAL A 15 5.00 -5.39 6.01
C VAL A 15 3.63 -5.03 5.45
N LEU A 16 3.56 -4.37 4.30
CA LEU A 16 2.27 -3.98 3.70
C LEU A 16 1.43 -5.20 3.28
N TYR A 17 2.05 -6.29 2.83
CA TYR A 17 1.35 -7.55 2.54
C TYR A 17 0.76 -8.19 3.80
N GLU A 18 1.53 -8.20 4.89
CA GLU A 18 1.04 -8.72 6.17
C GLU A 18 -0.13 -7.86 6.69
N GLU A 19 -0.05 -6.54 6.57
CA GLU A 19 -1.16 -5.63 6.88
C GLU A 19 -2.43 -5.98 6.09
N GLN A 20 -2.33 -6.20 4.77
CA GLN A 20 -3.46 -6.62 3.94
C GLN A 20 -4.04 -7.97 4.39
N LYS A 21 -3.19 -8.95 4.69
CA LYS A 21 -3.60 -10.29 5.13
C LYS A 21 -4.31 -10.24 6.49
N LEU A 22 -3.78 -9.47 7.44
CA LEU A 22 -4.40 -9.28 8.75
C LEU A 22 -5.78 -8.62 8.61
N LEU A 23 -5.90 -7.59 7.78
CA LEU A 23 -7.17 -6.92 7.52
C LEU A 23 -8.17 -7.84 6.79
N GLN A 24 -7.71 -8.61 5.80
CA GLN A 24 -8.51 -9.60 5.09
C GLN A 24 -9.10 -10.65 6.05
N SER A 25 -8.37 -11.05 7.10
CA SER A 25 -8.85 -12.04 8.08
C SER A 25 -10.12 -11.61 8.83
N LEU A 26 -10.45 -10.32 8.81
CA LEU A 26 -11.63 -9.77 9.47
C LEU A 26 -12.83 -9.61 8.51
N LEU A 27 -12.65 -9.87 7.22
CA LEU A 27 -13.61 -9.56 6.17
C LEU A 27 -14.04 -10.83 5.43
N PRO A 28 -15.36 -11.05 5.23
CA PRO A 28 -15.88 -12.21 4.50
C PRO A 28 -15.84 -12.04 2.98
N PHE A 29 -15.28 -10.93 2.49
CA PHE A 29 -15.15 -10.61 1.08
C PHE A 29 -13.70 -10.21 0.77
N PRO A 30 -13.27 -10.24 -0.50
CA PRO A 30 -11.93 -9.80 -0.89
C PRO A 30 -11.72 -8.32 -0.53
N PHE A 31 -10.86 -8.06 0.45
CA PHE A 31 -10.45 -6.73 0.89
C PHE A 31 -9.62 -6.05 -0.21
N ARG A 32 -8.76 -6.82 -0.87
CA ARG A 32 -8.07 -6.43 -2.09
C ARG A 32 -7.55 -7.64 -2.85
N LYS A 33 -7.58 -7.58 -4.18
CA LYS A 33 -7.11 -8.65 -5.09
C LYS A 33 -5.73 -8.38 -5.68
N THR A 34 -5.05 -7.33 -5.21
CA THR A 34 -3.80 -6.83 -5.78
C THR A 34 -2.85 -6.43 -4.65
N ILE A 35 -1.58 -6.38 -5.00
CA ILE A 35 -0.52 -5.94 -4.11
C ILE A 35 -0.79 -4.48 -3.65
N PRO A 36 -0.19 -4.02 -2.54
CA PRO A 36 -0.20 -2.62 -2.17
C PRO A 36 0.46 -1.82 -3.28
N LEU A 37 -0.30 -0.91 -3.89
CA LEU A 37 0.16 -0.10 -5.02
C LEU A 37 0.08 1.36 -4.64
N PHE A 38 1.15 2.08 -4.97
CA PHE A 38 1.18 3.52 -4.91
C PHE A 38 1.37 4.07 -6.32
N LYS A 39 0.25 4.42 -6.96
CA LYS A 39 0.25 5.08 -8.26
C LYS A 39 0.62 6.55 -8.07
N THR A 40 1.69 7.00 -8.71
CA THR A 40 2.12 8.40 -8.60
C THR A 40 3.08 8.78 -9.71
N LYS A 41 2.91 10.00 -10.22
CA LYS A 41 3.88 10.67 -11.11
C LYS A 41 4.80 11.60 -10.32
N LYS A 42 4.51 11.83 -9.03
CA LYS A 42 5.29 12.71 -8.16
C LYS A 42 6.63 12.05 -7.83
N LYS A 43 7.70 12.84 -7.94
CA LYS A 43 9.02 12.46 -7.45
C LYS A 43 9.16 12.90 -6.00
N PHE A 44 9.79 12.05 -5.19
CA PHE A 44 10.03 12.28 -3.78
C PHE A 44 11.53 12.20 -3.52
N ASP A 45 12.05 13.06 -2.65
CA ASP A 45 13.46 13.03 -2.23
C ASP A 45 13.69 12.06 -1.05
N PHE A 46 12.63 11.77 -0.31
CA PHE A 46 12.59 10.80 0.77
C PHE A 46 11.19 10.19 0.85
N ILE A 47 11.08 9.02 1.48
CA ILE A 47 9.81 8.32 1.66
C ILE A 47 9.65 7.88 3.11
N THR A 48 8.59 8.38 3.72
CA THR A 48 8.07 7.93 5.02
C THR A 48 6.64 7.48 4.82
N ILE A 49 6.34 6.25 5.22
CA ILE A 49 5.00 5.68 5.17
C ILE A 49 4.40 5.73 6.57
N TYR A 50 3.30 6.46 6.71
CA TYR A 50 2.64 6.67 7.99
C TYR A 50 1.58 5.61 8.29
N PRO A 51 1.20 5.41 9.58
CA PRO A 51 0.12 4.54 10.01
C PRO A 51 -1.12 4.60 9.11
N PRO A 52 -1.87 3.49 8.97
CA PRO A 52 -3.06 3.51 8.15
C PRO A 52 -4.03 4.61 8.58
N ILE A 53 -4.67 5.24 7.61
CA ILE A 53 -5.81 6.16 7.81
C ILE A 53 -7.01 5.68 6.99
N LEU A 54 -8.18 6.20 7.33
CA LEU A 54 -9.39 6.03 6.53
C LEU A 54 -9.49 7.12 5.46
N SER A 55 -9.71 6.69 4.22
CA SER A 55 -10.03 7.56 3.08
C SER A 55 -11.32 7.04 2.45
N GLY A 56 -12.46 7.50 2.98
CA GLY A 56 -13.77 6.92 2.64
C GLY A 56 -13.90 5.48 3.15
N SER A 57 -14.13 4.53 2.24
CA SER A 57 -14.15 3.09 2.56
C SER A 57 -12.77 2.41 2.47
N LEU A 58 -11.77 3.15 1.97
CA LEU A 58 -10.41 2.65 1.80
C LEU A 58 -9.63 2.76 3.10
N ILE A 59 -8.81 1.76 3.37
CA ILE A 59 -7.72 1.85 4.34
C ILE A 59 -6.43 2.05 3.55
N VAL A 60 -5.73 3.13 3.84
CA VAL A 60 -4.55 3.57 3.08
C VAL A 60 -3.40 3.93 4.00
N ARG A 61 -2.18 3.76 3.53
CA ARG A 61 -0.93 4.14 4.21
C ARG A 61 -0.40 5.40 3.53
N PRO A 62 -0.62 6.60 4.09
CA PRO A 62 -0.28 7.83 3.41
C PRO A 62 1.24 8.04 3.42
N CYS A 63 1.74 8.67 2.35
CA CYS A 63 3.17 8.88 2.12
C CYS A 63 3.55 10.33 2.42
N ASN A 64 4.57 10.57 3.24
CA ASN A 64 5.10 11.90 3.60
C ASN A 64 4.06 12.90 4.16
N SER A 65 2.86 12.45 4.51
CA SER A 65 1.77 13.27 5.07
C SER A 65 0.97 12.36 6.01
N PRO A 66 1.11 12.48 7.34
CA PRO A 66 0.55 11.51 8.29
C PRO A 66 -0.97 11.41 8.22
N ASP A 67 -1.65 12.54 8.00
CA ASP A 67 -3.10 12.65 8.16
C ASP A 67 -3.84 12.89 6.83
N SER A 68 -3.15 12.83 5.68
CA SER A 68 -3.80 13.02 4.37
C SER A 68 -3.20 12.14 3.29
N PHE A 69 -4.08 11.37 2.65
CA PHE A 69 -3.78 10.60 1.44
C PHE A 69 -3.82 11.47 0.19
N GLU A 70 -4.61 12.54 0.17
CA GLU A 70 -4.81 13.42 -0.98
C GLU A 70 -3.58 14.29 -1.27
N ALA A 71 -2.86 14.70 -0.22
CA ALA A 71 -1.71 15.60 -0.36
C ALA A 71 -0.54 14.98 -1.15
N ASN A 72 -0.26 13.69 -0.93
CA ASN A 72 0.91 13.01 -1.49
C ASN A 72 0.61 11.62 -2.06
N GLY A 73 -0.60 11.11 -1.90
CA GLY A 73 -0.93 9.71 -2.16
C GLY A 73 -0.36 8.78 -1.09
N GLY A 74 -0.32 7.50 -1.43
CA GLY A 74 0.22 6.46 -0.58
C GLY A 74 -0.15 5.07 -1.07
N PHE A 75 0.10 4.07 -0.23
CA PHE A 75 -0.24 2.69 -0.52
C PHE A 75 -1.66 2.41 -0.07
N ILE A 76 -2.54 2.12 -1.01
CA ILE A 76 -3.87 1.63 -0.64
C ILE A 76 -3.69 0.18 -0.16
N LEU A 77 -4.22 -0.16 1.03
CA LEU A 77 -4.20 -1.55 1.54
C LEU A 77 -5.43 -2.33 1.06
N GLY A 78 -6.59 -1.69 1.00
CA GLY A 78 -7.81 -2.33 0.50
C GLY A 78 -9.05 -1.51 0.76
N ASP A 79 -10.18 -2.05 0.31
CA ASP A 79 -11.50 -1.47 0.47
C ASP A 79 -12.32 -2.32 1.45
N ALA A 80 -12.60 -1.76 2.62
CA ALA A 80 -13.39 -2.42 3.65
C ALA A 80 -14.88 -2.06 3.56
N ARG A 81 -15.30 -1.29 2.53
CA ARG A 81 -16.70 -0.91 2.27
C ARG A 81 -17.36 -0.32 3.51
N GLU A 82 -18.61 -0.68 3.79
CA GLU A 82 -19.34 -0.26 4.99
C GLU A 82 -18.66 -0.69 6.31
N LYS A 83 -17.76 -1.68 6.27
CA LYS A 83 -17.04 -2.16 7.47
C LYS A 83 -15.78 -1.36 7.78
N ALA A 84 -15.39 -0.38 6.95
CA ALA A 84 -14.13 0.34 7.08
C ALA A 84 -13.87 0.89 8.50
N ARG A 85 -14.84 1.61 9.07
CA ARG A 85 -14.71 2.15 10.44
C ARG A 85 -14.51 1.06 11.49
N ILE A 86 -15.29 -0.03 11.41
CA ILE A 86 -15.23 -1.14 12.37
C ILE A 86 -13.89 -1.87 12.29
N ILE A 87 -13.40 -2.11 11.07
CA ILE A 87 -12.11 -2.77 10.84
C ILE A 87 -10.96 -1.89 11.33
N PHE A 88 -11.05 -0.58 11.08
CA PHE A 88 -10.03 0.38 11.49
C PHE A 88 -9.84 0.42 13.02
N LEU A 89 -10.93 0.33 13.78
CA LEU A 89 -10.88 0.25 15.25
C LEU A 89 -10.17 -1.03 15.76
N LYS A 90 -9.98 -2.04 14.91
CA LYS A 90 -9.32 -3.31 15.28
C LYS A 90 -7.83 -3.35 14.97
N LEU A 91 -7.24 -2.31 14.38
CA LEU A 91 -5.84 -2.31 13.94
C LEU A 91 -4.86 -2.66 15.07
N GLU A 92 -5.04 -2.10 16.26
CA GLU A 92 -4.16 -2.40 17.40
C GLU A 92 -4.22 -3.88 17.81
N SER A 93 -5.41 -4.47 17.83
CA SER A 93 -5.57 -5.91 18.12
C SER A 93 -4.89 -6.81 17.08
N LEU A 94 -4.79 -6.35 15.84
CA LEU A 94 -4.15 -7.09 14.75
C LEU A 94 -2.62 -7.06 14.86
N LYS A 95 -2.01 -6.02 15.45
CA LYS A 95 -0.55 -5.97 15.68
C LYS A 95 -0.05 -7.16 16.50
N GLN A 96 -0.86 -7.63 17.44
CA GLN A 96 -0.51 -8.74 18.33
C GLN A 96 -0.45 -10.10 17.61
N LYS A 97 -0.91 -10.19 16.36
CA LYS A 97 -0.96 -11.44 15.58
C LYS A 97 0.29 -11.68 14.73
N THR A 98 1.25 -10.76 14.73
CA THR A 98 2.45 -10.84 13.90
C THR A 98 3.64 -10.20 14.60
N ASN A 99 4.85 -10.64 14.24
CA ASN A 99 6.09 -10.04 14.72
C ASN A 99 6.60 -8.91 13.79
N LEU A 100 5.94 -8.71 12.64
CA LEU A 100 6.28 -7.62 11.73
C LEU A 100 5.79 -6.27 12.29
N PRO A 101 6.47 -5.15 11.99
CA PRO A 101 6.12 -3.82 12.50
C PRO A 101 4.91 -3.22 11.76
N VAL A 102 3.79 -3.95 11.71
CA VAL A 102 2.57 -3.56 11.01
C VAL A 102 1.93 -2.31 11.64
N PHE A 103 1.33 -1.48 10.79
CA PHE A 103 0.64 -0.24 11.13
C PHE A 103 1.50 0.83 11.83
N SER A 104 2.82 0.65 11.87
CA SER A 104 3.78 1.61 12.41
C SER A 104 4.32 2.54 11.33
N ILE A 105 5.06 3.59 11.70
CA ILE A 105 5.77 4.44 10.73
C ILE A 105 6.90 3.61 10.09
N LEU A 106 6.97 3.58 8.77
CA LEU A 106 8.07 2.94 8.03
C LEU A 106 8.92 4.01 7.32
N SER A 107 10.21 4.03 7.65
CA SER A 107 11.20 4.82 6.92
C SER A 107 11.74 4.01 5.75
N CYS A 108 11.75 4.61 4.56
CA CYS A 108 12.21 3.98 3.33
C CYS A 108 13.46 4.70 2.81
N ARG A 109 14.60 3.98 2.78
CA ARG A 109 15.89 4.52 2.34
C ARG A 109 16.12 4.39 0.83
N SER A 110 15.36 3.52 0.17
CA SER A 110 15.46 3.25 -1.25
C SER A 110 14.12 2.79 -1.79
N TRP A 111 13.74 3.22 -2.98
CA TRP A 111 12.50 2.81 -3.66
C TRP A 111 12.76 2.78 -5.16
N TYR A 112 11.82 2.29 -5.94
CA TYR A 112 11.90 2.45 -7.38
C TYR A 112 10.57 2.90 -7.98
N TYR A 113 10.68 3.65 -9.07
CA TYR A 113 9.56 3.94 -9.96
C TYR A 113 9.57 2.91 -11.08
N ALA A 114 8.39 2.47 -11.49
CA ALA A 114 8.25 1.61 -12.67
C ALA A 114 6.93 1.86 -13.37
N ASP A 115 6.92 1.60 -14.67
CA ASP A 115 5.70 1.58 -15.45
C ASP A 115 5.03 0.22 -15.27
N VAL A 116 3.75 0.25 -14.94
CA VAL A 116 2.96 -0.93 -14.65
C VAL A 116 1.82 -1.02 -15.64
N GLU A 117 1.85 -2.05 -16.47
CA GLU A 117 0.73 -2.40 -17.35
C GLU A 117 -0.15 -3.45 -16.67
N PHE A 118 -1.42 -3.09 -16.50
CA PHE A 118 -2.46 -4.01 -16.05
C PHE A 118 -3.26 -4.54 -17.23
N LYS A 119 -3.40 -5.87 -17.30
CA LYS A 119 -4.26 -6.58 -18.25
C LYS A 119 -5.15 -7.56 -17.48
N GLU A 120 -6.45 -7.37 -17.61
CA GLU A 120 -7.43 -8.35 -17.14
C GLU A 120 -7.86 -9.20 -18.32
N GLU A 121 -7.66 -10.50 -18.21
CA GLU A 121 -8.08 -11.48 -19.20
C GLU A 121 -9.58 -11.76 -19.06
N LYS A 122 -10.21 -12.28 -20.12
CA LYS A 122 -11.63 -12.68 -20.10
C LYS A 122 -11.96 -13.72 -19.02
N SER A 123 -10.95 -14.47 -18.56
CA SER A 123 -11.03 -15.45 -17.47
C SER A 123 -11.13 -14.80 -16.08
N GLY A 124 -10.94 -13.48 -15.96
CA GLY A 124 -10.79 -12.76 -14.70
C GLY A 124 -9.38 -12.84 -14.11
N LEU A 125 -8.43 -13.49 -14.80
CA LEU A 125 -7.01 -13.44 -14.42
C LEU A 125 -6.45 -12.05 -14.70
N CYS A 126 -5.71 -11.52 -13.73
CA CYS A 126 -5.08 -10.21 -13.82
C CYS A 126 -3.56 -10.39 -13.96
N THR A 127 -2.98 -9.97 -15.09
CA THR A 127 -1.54 -9.95 -15.29
C THR A 127 -0.99 -8.53 -15.14
N TRP A 128 0.21 -8.47 -14.56
CA TRP A 128 0.92 -7.23 -14.26
C TRP A 128 2.28 -7.31 -14.93
N GLU A 129 2.57 -6.34 -15.80
CA GLU A 129 3.88 -6.22 -16.43
C GLU A 129 4.58 -4.98 -15.88
N ILE A 130 5.78 -5.16 -15.29
CA ILE A 130 6.56 -4.07 -14.69
C ILE A 130 7.74 -3.77 -15.61
N LYS A 131 7.79 -2.54 -16.14
CA LYS A 131 8.80 -2.04 -17.08
C LYS A 131 9.51 -0.81 -16.51
N ASN A 132 10.64 -0.43 -17.13
CA ASN A 132 11.32 0.84 -16.89
C ASN A 132 11.60 1.13 -15.40
N LYS A 133 12.15 0.13 -14.68
CA LYS A 133 12.48 0.27 -13.26
C LYS A 133 13.60 1.31 -13.06
N VAL A 134 13.33 2.35 -12.29
CA VAL A 134 14.30 3.40 -11.93
C VAL A 134 14.42 3.49 -10.42
N TRP A 135 15.54 3.01 -9.90
CA TRP A 135 15.85 3.05 -8.47
C TRP A 135 16.20 4.45 -8.00
N GLN A 136 15.84 4.73 -6.74
CA GLN A 136 16.09 5.95 -6.01
C GLN A 136 16.52 5.61 -4.59
N LYS A 137 17.24 6.53 -3.95
CA LYS A 137 17.66 6.42 -2.57
C LYS A 137 17.62 7.80 -1.92
N THR A 138 17.41 7.84 -0.61
CA THR A 138 17.51 9.09 0.15
C THR A 138 18.90 9.68 -0.07
N ALA A 139 18.97 10.99 -0.33
CA ALA A 139 20.24 11.72 -0.36
C ALA A 139 20.93 11.59 1.01
N LYS A 140 22.26 11.41 1.01
CA LYS A 140 23.06 11.37 2.23
C LYS A 140 23.15 12.75 2.87
#